data_AF-A0A2T2R5I3-F1
#
_entry.id   AF-A0A2T2R5I3-F1
#
_cell.length_a   1.000
_cell.length_b   1.000
_cell.length_c   1.000
_cell.angle_alpha   90.00
_cell.angle_beta   90.00
_cell.angle_gamma   90.00
#
_symmetry.space_group_name_H-M   'P 1'
#
loop_
_entity.id
_entity.type
_entity.pdbx_description
1 polymer ?
#
loop_
_entity_poly.entity_id
_entity_poly.type
_entity_poly.pdbx_seq_one_letter_code
_entity_poly.pdbx_strand_id
1 'polypeptide(L)'
;MGLPRRGFELAGLVLVVLALAGCARAAGDAFQATVTRALPADAEPVGQTFRPGAERLAGVDVLTATFGQTPDDGGELVVSLLDRAGGAAAPGEVVASASVPGEAVADNAWVPLRFDEPVTAPPRAAFTVEWTGESPVGVWANVPPAETNHQTRLLNDPYGGGQLLRGGQPATGDLAFRVVGDVGPVQALAAVGRLAAGAGRALATAPGFGLAWAAAMAAAVALAISGFVGARRRR
;
A
#
# COMPACT_ATOMS: atom_id res chain seq x y z
N MET A 1 -39.78 -0.37 -10.41
CA MET A 1 -39.05 -1.47 -11.09
C MET A 1 -37.59 -1.37 -10.72
N GLY A 2 -37.14 -2.15 -9.72
CA GLY A 2 -35.76 -2.13 -9.24
C GLY A 2 -34.86 -3.07 -10.04
N LEU A 3 -33.78 -2.54 -10.60
CA LEU A 3 -32.68 -3.33 -11.16
C LEU A 3 -32.08 -4.24 -10.05
N PRO A 4 -31.74 -5.51 -10.36
CA PRO A 4 -31.15 -6.41 -9.37
C PRO A 4 -29.69 -5.99 -9.07
N ARG A 5 -29.48 -5.36 -7.90
CA ARG A 5 -28.18 -4.92 -7.35
C ARG A 5 -27.05 -5.97 -7.42
N ARG A 6 -27.39 -7.27 -7.35
CA ARG A 6 -26.40 -8.37 -7.26
C ARG A 6 -25.63 -8.68 -8.56
N GLY A 7 -26.16 -8.34 -9.73
CA GLY A 7 -25.46 -8.56 -11.01
C GLY A 7 -24.34 -7.55 -11.27
N PHE A 8 -24.53 -6.32 -10.78
CA PHE A 8 -23.54 -5.26 -10.85
C PHE A 8 -22.38 -5.49 -9.87
N GLU A 9 -22.64 -6.11 -8.72
CA GLU A 9 -21.60 -6.43 -7.73
C GLU A 9 -20.63 -7.50 -8.25
N LEU A 10 -21.11 -8.54 -8.94
CA LEU A 10 -20.23 -9.58 -9.49
C LEU A 10 -19.46 -9.13 -10.74
N ALA A 11 -20.09 -8.36 -11.63
CA ALA A 11 -19.38 -7.76 -12.77
C ALA A 11 -18.35 -6.73 -12.30
N GLY A 12 -18.69 -5.92 -11.29
CA GLY A 12 -17.77 -5.01 -10.63
C GLY A 12 -16.62 -5.74 -9.94
N LEU A 13 -16.89 -6.83 -9.22
CA LEU A 13 -15.87 -7.64 -8.56
C LEU A 13 -14.95 -8.34 -9.57
N VAL A 14 -15.46 -8.85 -10.69
CA VAL A 14 -14.62 -9.47 -11.74
C VAL A 14 -13.82 -8.42 -12.50
N LEU A 15 -14.34 -7.21 -12.72
CA LEU A 15 -13.60 -6.11 -13.34
C LEU A 15 -12.59 -5.51 -12.36
N VAL A 16 -12.86 -5.54 -11.05
CA VAL A 16 -11.89 -5.21 -10.00
C VAL A 16 -10.85 -6.31 -9.87
N VAL A 17 -11.19 -7.60 -9.95
CA VAL A 17 -10.22 -8.70 -9.92
C VAL A 17 -9.42 -8.77 -11.21
N LEU A 18 -9.98 -8.43 -12.37
CA LEU A 18 -9.23 -8.28 -13.63
C LEU A 18 -8.47 -6.96 -13.72
N ALA A 19 -8.92 -5.90 -13.06
CA ALA A 19 -8.11 -4.72 -12.83
C ALA A 19 -7.01 -5.02 -11.82
N LEU A 20 -7.23 -5.80 -10.76
CA LEU A 20 -6.20 -6.16 -9.78
C LEU A 20 -5.21 -7.20 -10.35
N ALA A 21 -5.68 -8.18 -11.14
CA ALA A 21 -4.85 -9.17 -11.83
C ALA A 21 -4.21 -8.60 -13.11
N GLY A 22 -4.84 -7.62 -13.76
CA GLY A 22 -4.33 -6.89 -14.92
C GLY A 22 -3.47 -5.66 -14.57
N CYS A 23 -3.59 -5.12 -13.35
CA CYS A 23 -2.67 -4.13 -12.78
C CYS A 23 -1.34 -4.75 -12.34
N ALA A 24 -1.25 -6.10 -12.30
CA ALA A 24 0.03 -6.77 -12.12
C ALA A 24 0.94 -6.70 -13.37
N ARG A 25 0.51 -6.07 -14.48
CA ARG A 25 1.31 -6.04 -15.71
C ARG A 25 1.21 -4.76 -16.54
N ALA A 26 1.51 -3.62 -15.92
CA ALA A 26 2.06 -2.43 -16.60
C ALA A 26 2.70 -1.43 -15.61
N ALA A 27 3.53 -1.93 -14.69
CA ALA A 27 4.52 -1.18 -13.91
C ALA A 27 5.40 -2.23 -13.21
N GLY A 28 6.22 -2.90 -14.01
CA GLY A 28 6.96 -4.09 -13.60
C GLY A 28 8.18 -3.74 -12.76
N ASP A 29 7.95 -3.45 -11.50
CA ASP A 29 8.56 -4.24 -10.42
C ASP A 29 7.55 -4.28 -9.28
N ALA A 30 7.29 -5.47 -8.72
CA ALA A 30 6.66 -5.54 -7.40
C ALA A 30 7.49 -4.65 -6.48
N PHE A 31 6.87 -3.78 -5.66
CA PHE A 31 7.63 -3.04 -4.66
C PHE A 31 8.33 -4.05 -3.75
N GLN A 32 9.60 -4.31 -4.07
CA GLN A 32 10.54 -5.04 -3.27
C GLN A 32 11.33 -3.98 -2.54
N ALA A 33 10.89 -3.66 -1.33
CA ALA A 33 11.74 -2.91 -0.42
C ALA A 33 13.06 -3.69 -0.30
N THR A 34 14.16 -3.05 -0.67
CA THR A 34 15.47 -3.49 -0.22
C THR A 34 15.47 -3.34 1.29
N VAL A 35 15.74 -4.42 2.03
CA VAL A 35 15.78 -4.39 3.50
C VAL A 35 17.09 -4.99 3.95
N THR A 36 17.76 -4.33 4.90
CA THR A 36 19.05 -4.77 5.44
C THR A 36 19.00 -5.00 6.95
N ARG A 37 18.03 -4.39 7.64
CA ARG A 37 17.93 -4.44 9.10
C ARG A 37 16.49 -4.27 9.57
N ALA A 38 16.09 -5.06 10.57
CA ALA A 38 14.88 -4.81 11.34
C ALA A 38 15.15 -3.77 12.44
N LEU A 39 14.28 -2.77 12.53
CA LEU A 39 14.32 -1.70 13.52
C LEU A 39 13.24 -1.98 14.58
N PRO A 40 13.62 -2.25 15.85
CA PRO A 40 12.64 -2.44 16.92
C PRO A 40 11.79 -1.18 17.12
N ALA A 41 10.50 -1.37 17.37
CA ALA A 41 9.48 -0.34 17.56
C ALA A 41 8.84 -0.38 18.97
N ASP A 42 9.41 -1.19 19.87
CA ASP A 42 9.01 -1.46 21.25
C ASP A 42 9.60 -0.44 22.26
N ALA A 43 10.84 0.01 22.03
CA ALA A 43 11.50 0.96 22.92
C ALA A 43 11.29 2.43 22.54
N GLU A 44 11.23 2.71 21.24
CA GLU A 44 10.97 4.04 20.70
C GLU A 44 10.23 3.92 19.36
N PRO A 45 9.31 4.85 19.02
CA PRO A 45 8.64 4.82 17.74
C PRO A 45 9.63 4.96 16.58
N VAL A 46 9.43 4.15 15.54
CA VAL A 46 10.17 4.25 14.28
C VAL A 46 9.27 4.88 13.23
N GLY A 47 9.79 5.72 12.36
CA GLY A 47 8.93 6.41 11.41
C GLY A 47 9.64 6.83 10.14
N GLN A 48 8.90 7.43 9.21
CA GLN A 48 9.47 8.02 8.01
C GLN A 48 8.72 9.29 7.66
N THR A 49 9.44 10.36 7.32
CA THR A 49 8.86 11.50 6.61
C THR A 49 8.68 11.19 5.13
N PHE A 50 7.63 11.68 4.50
CA PHE A 50 7.40 11.48 3.08
C PHE A 50 6.57 12.63 2.48
N ARG A 51 6.53 12.68 1.16
CA ARG A 51 5.59 13.53 0.42
C ARG A 51 4.50 12.65 -0.15
N PRO A 52 3.24 12.78 0.32
CA PRO A 52 2.14 12.00 -0.22
C PRO A 52 1.99 12.22 -1.73
N GLY A 53 1.80 11.12 -2.46
CA GLY A 53 1.47 11.18 -3.90
C GLY A 53 -0.03 11.27 -4.18
N ALA A 54 -0.88 11.02 -3.18
CA ALA A 54 -2.34 11.06 -3.26
C ALA A 54 -2.91 12.22 -2.43
N GLU A 55 -4.07 12.74 -2.82
CA GLU A 55 -4.77 13.83 -2.11
C GLU A 55 -5.38 13.38 -0.78
N ARG A 56 -5.75 12.11 -0.68
CA ARG A 56 -6.29 11.49 0.53
C ARG A 56 -5.57 10.18 0.81
N LEU A 57 -5.34 9.90 2.09
CA LEU A 57 -4.64 8.72 2.58
C LEU A 57 -5.60 7.83 3.36
N ALA A 58 -5.67 6.55 3.00
CA ALA A 58 -6.48 5.54 3.67
C ALA A 58 -5.67 4.69 4.67
N GLY A 59 -4.34 4.76 4.64
CA GLY A 59 -3.51 4.01 5.58
C GLY A 59 -2.05 3.89 5.18
N VAL A 60 -1.34 3.04 5.92
CA VAL A 60 0.06 2.69 5.69
C VAL A 60 0.21 1.17 5.84
N ASP A 61 0.89 0.53 4.90
CA ASP A 61 1.37 -0.84 5.06
C ASP A 61 2.82 -0.81 5.51
N VAL A 62 3.19 -1.67 6.45
CA VAL A 62 4.57 -1.82 6.92
C VAL A 62 5.00 -3.28 6.83
N LEU A 63 6.27 -3.52 6.51
CA LEU A 63 6.85 -4.85 6.54
C LEU A 63 7.40 -5.14 7.94
N THR A 64 6.78 -6.07 8.67
CA THR A 64 7.07 -6.32 10.09
C THR A 64 8.15 -7.36 10.30
N ALA A 65 8.81 -7.25 11.45
CA ALA A 65 9.77 -8.21 11.98
C ALA A 65 9.39 -8.55 13.43
N THR A 66 9.44 -9.82 13.78
CA THR A 66 9.11 -10.36 15.11
C THR A 66 10.34 -10.89 15.86
N PHE A 67 11.51 -10.81 15.22
CA PHE A 67 12.78 -11.30 15.76
C PHE A 67 12.73 -12.79 16.18
N GLY A 68 11.91 -13.59 15.49
CA GLY A 68 11.72 -15.01 15.78
C GLY A 68 10.82 -15.29 16.98
N GLN A 69 10.13 -14.29 17.51
CA GLN A 69 9.20 -14.43 18.63
C GLN A 69 7.74 -14.38 18.14
N THR A 70 6.83 -14.90 18.94
CA THR A 70 5.39 -14.70 18.71
C THR A 70 5.00 -13.38 19.36
N PRO A 71 4.35 -12.44 18.63
CA PRO A 71 3.85 -11.21 19.22
C PRO A 71 2.83 -11.49 20.33
N ASP A 72 2.80 -10.65 21.37
CA ASP A 72 1.88 -10.83 22.48
C ASP A 72 0.43 -10.63 22.05
N ASP A 73 -0.47 -11.48 22.57
CA ASP A 73 -1.92 -11.39 22.31
C ASP A 73 -2.54 -10.05 22.75
N GLY A 74 -1.92 -9.38 23.75
CA GLY A 74 -2.34 -8.07 24.26
C GLY A 74 -1.60 -6.87 23.66
N GLY A 75 -0.60 -7.10 22.80
CA GLY A 75 0.16 -6.03 22.16
C GLY A 75 -0.54 -5.51 20.91
N GLU A 76 -0.32 -4.24 20.59
CA GLU A 76 -0.82 -3.62 19.36
C GLU A 76 0.31 -2.96 18.58
N LEU A 77 0.27 -3.14 17.26
CA LEU A 77 1.08 -2.37 16.34
C LEU A 77 0.29 -1.14 15.93
N VAL A 78 0.77 0.03 16.32
CA VAL A 78 0.08 1.30 16.11
C VAL A 78 0.85 2.12 15.07
N VAL A 79 0.14 2.63 14.07
CA VAL A 79 0.63 3.66 13.17
C VAL A 79 -0.08 4.97 13.45
N SER A 80 0.70 6.05 13.59
CA SER A 80 0.20 7.41 13.65
C SER A 80 0.73 8.23 12.48
N LEU A 81 -0.17 8.86 11.73
CA LEU A 81 0.14 9.82 10.69
C LEU A 81 0.24 11.22 11.30
N LEU A 82 1.30 11.93 10.95
CA LEU A 82 1.66 13.24 11.44
C LEU A 82 1.66 14.26 10.31
N ASP A 83 1.02 15.40 10.52
CA ASP A 83 1.25 16.59 9.70
C ASP A 83 2.59 17.24 10.10
N ARG A 84 3.48 17.42 9.12
CA ARG A 84 4.80 18.05 9.27
C ARG A 84 4.91 19.29 8.38
N ALA A 85 3.86 20.11 8.31
CA ALA A 85 3.85 21.39 7.59
C ALA A 85 5.07 22.30 7.94
N GLY A 86 5.58 22.25 9.17
CA GLY A 86 6.78 22.98 9.63
C GLY A 86 8.14 22.37 9.24
N GLY A 87 8.18 21.24 8.53
CA GLY A 87 9.41 20.54 8.15
C GLY A 87 9.81 19.42 9.13
N ALA A 88 10.92 18.72 8.82
CA ALA A 88 11.33 17.50 9.53
C ALA A 88 11.68 17.71 11.02
N ALA A 89 12.04 18.94 11.41
CA ALA A 89 12.46 19.27 12.78
C ALA A 89 11.31 19.73 13.70
N ALA A 90 10.12 20.05 13.17
CA ALA A 90 8.99 20.49 13.97
C ALA A 90 8.20 19.28 14.49
N PRO A 91 7.83 19.20 15.78
CA PRO A 91 6.94 18.13 16.27
C PRO A 91 5.65 18.14 15.44
N GLY A 92 5.31 16.98 14.87
CA GLY A 92 4.14 16.86 14.01
C GLY A 92 2.86 16.67 14.81
N GLU A 93 1.75 17.17 14.30
CA GLU A 93 0.42 16.93 14.86
C GLU A 93 -0.12 15.60 14.35
N VAL A 94 -0.65 14.75 15.24
CA VAL A 94 -1.30 13.49 14.85
C VAL A 94 -2.62 13.81 14.16
N VAL A 95 -2.74 13.42 12.89
CA VAL A 95 -3.95 13.64 12.07
C VAL A 95 -4.75 12.38 11.82
N ALA A 96 -4.15 11.21 12.00
CA ALA A 96 -4.83 9.91 11.94
C ALA A 96 -4.00 8.85 12.67
N SER A 97 -4.67 7.83 13.20
CA SER A 97 -4.02 6.64 13.73
C SER A 97 -4.78 5.38 13.32
N ALA A 98 -4.08 4.26 13.29
CA ALA A 98 -4.61 2.94 13.03
C ALA A 98 -3.82 1.93 13.87
N SER A 99 -4.47 0.89 14.37
CA SER A 99 -3.78 -0.21 15.05
C SER A 99 -4.24 -1.56 14.53
N VAL A 100 -3.38 -2.57 14.70
CA VAL A 100 -3.75 -3.98 14.57
C VAL A 100 -3.31 -4.74 15.81
N PRO A 101 -4.06 -5.77 16.24
CA PRO A 101 -3.66 -6.60 17.37
C PRO A 101 -2.45 -7.47 17.02
N GLY A 102 -1.70 -7.89 18.03
CA GLY A 102 -0.50 -8.73 17.90
C GLY A 102 -0.71 -10.01 17.11
N GLU A 103 -1.88 -10.65 17.23
CA GLU A 103 -2.25 -11.85 16.47
C GLU A 103 -2.28 -11.65 14.94
N ALA A 104 -2.42 -10.39 14.48
CA ALA A 104 -2.38 -10.03 13.07
C ALA A 104 -0.96 -9.68 12.57
N VAL A 105 0.03 -9.64 13.46
CA VAL A 105 1.43 -9.35 13.15
C VAL A 105 2.19 -10.65 12.93
N ALA A 106 2.87 -10.75 11.79
CA ALA A 106 3.67 -11.92 11.44
C ALA A 106 5.07 -11.51 10.97
N ASP A 107 6.02 -12.43 11.07
CA ASP A 107 7.39 -12.19 10.63
C ASP A 107 7.47 -12.06 9.11
N ASN A 108 8.19 -11.03 8.63
CA ASN A 108 8.39 -10.76 7.20
C ASN A 108 7.07 -10.61 6.41
N ALA A 109 6.02 -10.14 7.07
CA ALA A 109 4.71 -9.94 6.49
C ALA A 109 4.38 -8.45 6.34
N TRP A 110 3.66 -8.14 5.26
CA TRP A 110 3.06 -6.81 5.11
C TRP A 110 1.81 -6.72 5.98
N VAL A 111 1.83 -5.80 6.94
CA VAL A 111 0.70 -5.54 7.83
C VAL A 111 -0.03 -4.29 7.34
N PRO A 112 -1.32 -4.41 6.96
CA PRO A 112 -2.11 -3.27 6.51
C PRO A 112 -2.70 -2.51 7.71
N LEU A 113 -2.23 -1.28 7.94
CA LEU A 113 -2.85 -0.38 8.92
C LEU A 113 -3.74 0.61 8.17
N ARG A 114 -5.03 0.65 8.52
CA ARG A 114 -6.06 1.44 7.83
C ARG A 114 -6.68 2.41 8.80
N PHE A 115 -6.75 3.68 8.39
CA PHE A 115 -7.47 4.69 9.15
C PHE A 115 -8.97 4.45 9.04
N ASP A 116 -9.73 4.80 10.09
CA ASP A 116 -11.19 4.64 10.10
C ASP A 116 -11.85 5.38 8.93
N GLU A 117 -11.34 6.56 8.61
CA GLU A 117 -11.70 7.33 7.44
C GLU A 117 -10.46 7.83 6.70
N PRO A 118 -10.49 7.92 5.35
CA PRO A 118 -9.36 8.50 4.64
C PRO A 118 -9.17 9.98 4.97
N VAL A 119 -7.94 10.37 5.27
CA VAL A 119 -7.59 11.73 5.69
C VAL A 119 -6.98 12.53 4.55
N THR A 120 -7.20 13.84 4.53
CA THR A 120 -6.54 14.73 3.57
C THR A 120 -5.03 14.68 3.78
N ALA A 121 -4.29 14.44 2.70
CA ALA A 121 -2.85 14.30 2.75
C ALA A 121 -2.17 15.65 3.07
N PRO A 122 -1.35 15.73 4.13
CA PRO A 122 -0.52 16.90 4.37
C PRO A 122 0.49 17.12 3.23
N PRO A 123 0.93 18.36 2.95
CA PRO A 123 1.94 18.63 1.93
C PRO A 123 3.28 17.94 2.25
N ARG A 124 3.56 17.75 3.54
CA ARG A 124 4.65 16.93 4.05
C ARG A 124 4.13 16.17 5.26
N ALA A 125 4.21 14.85 5.19
CA ALA A 125 3.74 13.98 6.24
C ALA A 125 4.90 13.24 6.89
N ALA A 126 4.65 12.69 8.07
CA ALA A 126 5.41 11.58 8.60
C ALA A 126 4.45 10.51 9.11
N PHE A 127 4.88 9.26 9.16
CA PHE A 127 4.22 8.28 10.00
C PHE A 127 5.19 7.76 11.05
N THR A 128 4.67 7.36 12.20
CA THR A 128 5.39 6.61 13.22
C THR A 128 4.70 5.29 13.47
N VAL A 129 5.48 4.27 13.77
CA VAL A 129 5.08 2.93 14.15
C VAL A 129 5.57 2.69 15.56
N GLU A 130 4.68 2.24 16.42
CA GLU A 130 4.95 1.89 17.81
C GLU A 130 4.35 0.52 18.09
N TRP A 131 5.04 -0.27 18.90
CA TRP A 131 4.55 -1.53 19.42
C TRP A 131 4.35 -1.42 20.93
N THR A 132 3.16 -1.81 21.41
CA THR A 132 2.78 -1.65 22.81
C THR A 132 2.98 -2.91 23.67
N GLY A 133 3.33 -4.04 23.07
CA GLY A 133 3.57 -5.30 23.77
C GLY A 133 4.99 -5.42 24.35
N GLU A 134 5.24 -6.50 25.11
CA GLU A 134 6.52 -6.81 25.74
C GLU A 134 7.48 -7.59 24.81
N SER A 135 6.92 -8.43 23.94
CA SER A 135 7.62 -9.14 22.87
C SER A 135 8.18 -8.13 21.87
N PRO A 136 9.41 -8.33 21.35
CA PRO A 136 9.99 -7.38 20.40
C PRO A 136 9.29 -7.49 19.05
N VAL A 137 8.71 -6.39 18.60
CA VAL A 137 8.20 -6.19 17.24
C VAL A 137 8.88 -4.98 16.62
N GLY A 138 9.17 -5.07 15.33
CA GLY A 138 9.84 -4.02 14.60
C GLY A 138 9.38 -3.93 13.15
N VAL A 139 10.00 -2.99 12.44
CA VAL A 139 9.75 -2.74 11.02
C VAL A 139 11.05 -2.91 10.27
N TRP A 140 10.98 -3.57 9.12
CA TRP A 140 12.14 -3.70 8.24
C TRP A 140 12.52 -2.35 7.64
N ALA A 141 13.82 -2.13 7.51
CA ALA A 141 14.40 -0.93 6.95
C ALA A 141 15.61 -1.26 6.07
N ASN A 142 15.87 -0.38 5.10
CA ASN A 142 17.16 -0.27 4.46
C ASN A 142 18.03 0.70 5.26
N VAL A 143 18.99 0.19 6.02
CA VAL A 143 20.01 1.02 6.69
C VAL A 143 21.34 0.81 5.97
N PRO A 144 21.82 1.79 5.18
CA PRO A 144 23.12 1.67 4.53
C PRO A 144 24.26 1.70 5.55
N PRO A 145 25.42 1.07 5.24
CA PRO A 145 26.63 1.22 6.04
C PRO A 145 26.99 2.70 6.23
N ALA A 146 27.54 3.05 7.39
CA ALA A 146 27.84 4.44 7.79
C ALA A 146 28.74 5.21 6.79
N GLU A 147 29.52 4.50 5.99
CA GLU A 147 30.44 5.07 4.99
C GLU A 147 29.81 5.27 3.61
N THR A 148 28.56 4.85 3.43
CA THR A 148 27.87 4.94 2.13
C THR A 148 27.29 6.33 1.94
N ASN A 149 27.75 7.03 0.91
CA ASN A 149 27.29 8.36 0.57
C ASN A 149 25.75 8.37 0.43
N HIS A 150 25.04 9.20 1.19
CA HIS A 150 23.56 9.26 1.25
C HIS A 150 22.88 9.57 -0.10
N GLN A 151 23.67 9.86 -1.14
CA GLN A 151 23.21 10.14 -2.49
C GLN A 151 23.02 8.91 -3.36
N THR A 152 23.49 7.72 -2.95
CA THR A 152 23.07 6.44 -3.57
C THR A 152 21.63 6.13 -3.16
N ARG A 153 20.72 6.96 -3.66
CA ARG A 153 19.27 6.73 -3.63
C ARG A 153 19.03 5.33 -4.17
N LEU A 154 18.24 4.54 -3.45
CA LEU A 154 17.65 3.34 -4.04
C LEU A 154 16.99 3.78 -5.36
N LEU A 155 17.38 3.14 -6.47
CA LEU A 155 16.83 3.46 -7.80
C LEU A 155 15.30 3.34 -7.85
N ASN A 156 14.71 2.66 -6.85
CA ASN A 156 13.29 2.36 -6.71
C ASN A 156 12.69 2.77 -5.35
N ASP A 157 13.15 3.85 -4.71
CA ASP A 157 12.44 4.43 -3.55
C ASP A 157 11.16 5.15 -4.02
N PRO A 158 9.94 4.63 -3.72
CA PRO A 158 8.69 5.25 -4.13
C PRO A 158 8.39 6.56 -3.39
N TYR A 159 9.13 6.88 -2.31
CA TYR A 159 8.94 8.08 -1.49
C TYR A 159 10.21 8.94 -1.40
N GLY A 160 10.85 9.15 -2.55
CA GLY A 160 12.10 9.91 -2.66
C GLY A 160 12.09 11.25 -1.90
N GLY A 161 13.13 11.46 -1.07
CA GLY A 161 13.29 12.66 -0.25
C GLY A 161 12.62 12.58 1.13
N GLY A 162 12.13 11.40 1.50
CA GLY A 162 11.81 11.06 2.88
C GLY A 162 13.06 10.91 3.77
N GLN A 163 12.82 10.81 5.06
CA GLN A 163 13.86 10.59 6.06
C GLN A 163 13.31 9.70 7.18
N LEU A 164 14.07 8.64 7.51
CA LEU A 164 13.80 7.78 8.66
C LEU A 164 13.79 8.60 9.96
N LEU A 165 12.88 8.24 10.85
CA LEU A 165 12.75 8.78 12.19
C LEU A 165 12.95 7.68 13.24
N ARG A 166 13.68 7.99 14.31
CA ARG A 166 13.85 7.17 15.51
C ARG A 166 13.56 8.03 16.73
N GLY A 167 12.53 7.70 17.52
CA GLY A 167 12.11 8.54 18.64
C GLY A 167 11.76 9.97 18.20
N GLY A 168 11.26 10.13 16.96
CA GLY A 168 10.96 11.43 16.35
C GLY A 168 12.17 12.20 15.81
N GLN A 169 13.40 11.70 15.97
CA GLN A 169 14.62 12.32 15.46
C GLN A 169 15.03 11.77 14.09
N PRO A 170 15.59 12.59 13.19
CA PRO A 170 16.21 12.15 11.95
C PRO A 170 17.24 11.02 12.14
N ALA A 171 17.12 9.96 11.34
CA ALA A 171 18.05 8.83 11.32
C ALA A 171 18.40 8.42 9.89
N THR A 172 19.45 7.60 9.75
CA THR A 172 19.92 7.09 8.46
C THR A 172 19.17 5.83 8.07
N GLY A 173 18.63 5.82 6.84
CA GLY A 173 17.97 4.68 6.24
C GLY A 173 16.56 5.02 5.77
N ASP A 174 15.83 4.00 5.34
CA ASP A 174 14.46 4.09 4.86
C ASP A 174 13.65 2.89 5.33
N LEU A 175 12.45 3.13 5.88
CA LEU A 175 11.55 2.03 6.25
C LEU A 175 11.02 1.30 5.00
N ALA A 176 10.71 0.02 5.15
CA ALA A 176 9.91 -0.74 4.20
C ALA A 176 8.42 -0.50 4.46
N PHE A 177 7.86 0.51 3.79
CA PHE A 177 6.46 0.89 3.93
C PHE A 177 5.79 1.20 2.59
N ARG A 178 4.46 1.23 2.59
CA ARG A 178 3.63 1.70 1.48
C ARG A 178 2.54 2.62 2.02
N VAL A 179 2.41 3.79 1.43
CA VAL A 179 1.30 4.71 1.68
C VAL A 179 0.13 4.30 0.80
N VAL A 180 -1.02 4.09 1.43
CA VAL A 180 -2.26 3.72 0.74
C VAL A 180 -3.09 4.97 0.54
N GLY A 181 -3.24 5.39 -0.71
CA GLY A 181 -4.11 6.49 -1.09
C GLY A 181 -5.57 6.05 -1.22
N ASP A 182 -6.50 6.96 -0.95
CA ASP A 182 -7.92 6.78 -1.28
C ASP A 182 -8.14 7.09 -2.78
N VAL A 183 -8.25 6.03 -3.58
CA VAL A 183 -8.52 6.15 -5.02
C VAL A 183 -10.03 6.16 -5.22
N GLY A 184 -10.61 7.35 -5.29
CA GLY A 184 -12.04 7.49 -5.60
C GLY A 184 -12.40 6.79 -6.93
N PRO A 185 -13.66 6.34 -7.14
CA PRO A 185 -14.06 5.52 -8.28
C PRO A 185 -13.76 6.17 -9.66
N VAL A 186 -13.80 7.49 -9.74
CA VAL A 186 -13.45 8.26 -10.96
C VAL A 186 -11.95 8.21 -11.26
N GLN A 187 -11.11 8.25 -10.23
CA GLN A 187 -9.65 8.17 -10.37
C GLN A 187 -9.20 6.73 -10.65
N ALA A 188 -9.90 5.74 -10.10
CA ALA A 188 -9.75 4.33 -10.47
C ALA A 188 -10.06 4.10 -11.96
N LEU A 189 -11.15 4.68 -12.49
CA LEU A 189 -11.48 4.66 -13.93
C LEU A 189 -10.41 5.36 -14.79
N ALA A 190 -9.87 6.49 -14.34
CA ALA A 190 -8.79 7.19 -15.04
C ALA A 190 -7.45 6.42 -15.00
N ALA A 191 -7.17 5.68 -13.92
CA ALA A 191 -6.04 4.77 -13.84
C ALA A 191 -6.23 3.58 -14.80
N VAL A 192 -7.43 2.99 -14.86
CA VAL A 192 -7.80 1.95 -15.84
C VAL A 192 -7.68 2.48 -17.27
N GLY A 193 -8.10 3.71 -17.54
CA GLY A 193 -7.96 4.33 -18.87
C GLY A 193 -6.49 4.53 -19.29
N ARG A 194 -5.63 4.94 -18.36
CA ARG A 194 -4.17 5.05 -18.60
C ARG A 194 -3.50 3.69 -18.80
N LEU A 195 -3.93 2.68 -18.03
CA LEU A 195 -3.50 1.29 -18.21
C LEU A 195 -3.95 0.72 -19.56
N ALA A 196 -5.18 1.01 -19.99
CA ALA A 196 -5.69 0.61 -21.30
C ALA A 196 -4.93 1.30 -22.45
N ALA A 197 -4.55 2.58 -22.29
CA ALA A 197 -3.70 3.28 -23.25
C ALA A 197 -2.28 2.70 -23.31
N GLY A 198 -1.71 2.32 -22.17
CA GLY A 198 -0.41 1.62 -22.10
C GLY A 198 -0.46 0.22 -22.71
N ALA A 199 -1.53 -0.52 -22.45
CA ALA A 199 -1.79 -1.83 -23.05
C ALA A 199 -2.01 -1.73 -24.56
N GLY A 200 -2.66 -0.67 -25.06
CA GLY A 200 -2.76 -0.40 -26.49
C GLY A 200 -1.40 -0.23 -27.17
N ARG A 201 -0.42 0.33 -26.45
CA ARG A 201 0.98 0.45 -26.92
C ARG A 201 1.72 -0.88 -26.90
N ALA A 202 1.45 -1.75 -25.92
CA ALA A 202 2.00 -3.11 -25.84
C ALA A 202 1.36 -4.10 -26.83
N LEU A 203 0.07 -3.91 -27.15
CA LEU A 203 -0.66 -4.65 -28.19
C LEU A 203 -0.04 -4.42 -29.58
N ALA A 204 0.54 -3.24 -29.82
CA ALA A 204 1.21 -2.92 -31.07
C ALA A 204 2.58 -3.62 -31.24
N THR A 205 3.18 -4.11 -30.15
CA THR A 205 4.56 -4.62 -30.15
C THR A 205 4.68 -6.11 -29.82
N ALA A 206 3.64 -6.77 -29.30
CA ALA A 206 3.68 -8.18 -28.94
C ALA A 206 2.37 -8.93 -29.32
N PRO A 207 2.31 -9.62 -30.48
CA PRO A 207 1.07 -10.24 -30.98
C PRO A 207 0.53 -11.37 -30.09
N GLY A 208 1.39 -12.06 -29.33
CA GLY A 208 0.96 -13.11 -28.38
C GLY A 208 0.20 -12.57 -27.16
N PHE A 209 0.48 -11.33 -26.74
CA PHE A 209 -0.22 -10.68 -25.64
C PHE A 209 -1.64 -10.26 -26.03
N GLY A 210 -1.83 -9.80 -27.27
CA GLY A 210 -3.14 -9.39 -27.78
C GLY A 210 -4.19 -10.51 -27.77
N LEU A 211 -3.78 -11.74 -28.11
CA LEU A 211 -4.66 -12.91 -28.11
C LEU A 211 -5.07 -13.33 -26.69
N ALA A 212 -4.12 -13.33 -25.74
CA ALA A 212 -4.41 -13.65 -24.33
C ALA A 212 -5.33 -12.61 -23.70
N TRP A 213 -5.13 -11.34 -24.03
CA TRP A 213 -5.96 -10.23 -23.55
C TRP A 213 -7.39 -10.28 -24.13
N ALA A 214 -7.53 -10.52 -25.43
CA ALA A 214 -8.83 -10.69 -26.07
C ALA A 214 -9.60 -11.91 -25.51
N ALA A 215 -8.90 -13.01 -25.24
CA ALA A 215 -9.51 -14.20 -24.61
C ALA A 215 -9.99 -13.91 -23.19
N ALA A 216 -9.20 -13.18 -22.38
CA ALA A 216 -9.59 -12.77 -21.03
C ALA A 216 -10.82 -11.84 -21.05
N MET A 217 -10.86 -10.88 -21.98
CA MET A 217 -12.01 -10.00 -22.17
C MET A 217 -13.25 -10.76 -22.62
N ALA A 218 -13.13 -11.70 -23.57
CA ALA A 218 -14.23 -12.53 -24.00
C ALA A 218 -14.78 -13.41 -22.87
N ALA A 219 -13.91 -13.98 -22.03
CA ALA A 219 -14.31 -14.74 -20.85
C ALA A 219 -15.03 -13.88 -19.80
N ALA A 220 -14.55 -12.67 -19.56
CA ALA A 220 -15.18 -11.72 -18.64
C ALA A 220 -16.58 -11.30 -19.13
N VAL A 221 -16.72 -11.02 -20.44
CA VAL A 221 -18.00 -10.70 -21.07
C VAL A 221 -18.95 -11.90 -21.03
N ALA A 222 -18.46 -13.11 -21.32
CA ALA A 222 -19.26 -14.33 -21.24
C ALA A 222 -19.77 -14.58 -19.81
N LEU A 223 -18.94 -14.37 -18.78
CA LEU A 223 -19.35 -14.49 -17.38
C LEU A 223 -20.39 -13.43 -16.98
N ALA A 224 -20.23 -12.19 -17.45
CA ALA A 224 -21.21 -11.13 -17.22
C ALA A 224 -22.57 -11.45 -17.87
N ILE A 225 -22.57 -11.97 -19.09
CA ILE A 225 -23.79 -12.41 -19.80
C ILE A 225 -24.41 -13.62 -19.09
N SER A 226 -23.61 -14.58 -18.64
CA SER A 226 -24.07 -15.78 -17.91
C SER A 226 -24.75 -15.43 -16.59
N GLY A 227 -24.17 -14.49 -15.83
CA GLY A 227 -24.77 -13.95 -14.60
C GLY A 227 -26.11 -13.25 -14.86
N PHE A 228 -26.24 -12.59 -16.02
CA PHE A 228 -27.47 -11.93 -16.45
C PHE A 228 -28.56 -12.94 -16.87
N VAL A 229 -28.19 -14.02 -17.57
CA VAL A 229 -29.11 -15.09 -17.99
C VAL A 229 -29.56 -15.97 -16.81
N GLY A 230 -28.66 -16.26 -15.86
CA GLY A 230 -28.98 -17.01 -14.64
C GLY A 230 -29.96 -16.27 -13.71
N ALA A 231 -29.89 -14.94 -13.65
CA ALA A 231 -30.81 -14.11 -12.88
C ALA A 231 -32.21 -14.01 -13.50
N ARG A 232 -32.36 -14.26 -14.81
CA ARG A 232 -33.65 -14.24 -15.52
C ARG A 232 -34.47 -15.52 -15.39
N ARG A 233 -33.84 -16.67 -15.11
CA ARG A 233 -34.55 -17.96 -14.93
C ARG A 233 -35.08 -18.19 -13.51
N ARG A 234 -34.74 -17.32 -12.55
CA ARG A 234 -35.19 -17.38 -11.14
C ARG A 234 -36.23 -16.31 -10.79
N ARG A 235 -36.93 -15.76 -11.78
CA ARG A 235 -38.11 -14.92 -11.59
C ARG A 235 -39.32 -15.62 -12.18
#